data_AF-A0A016SXD2-F1
#
_entry.id   AF-A0A016SXD2-F1
#
_cell.length_a   1.000
_cell.length_b   1.000
_cell.length_c   1.000
_cell.angle_alpha   90.00
_cell.angle_beta   90.00
_cell.angle_gamma   90.00
#
_symmetry.space_group_name_H-M   'P 1'
#
loop_
_entity.id
_entity.type
_entity.pdbx_description
1 polymer ?
#
loop_
_entity_poly.entity_id
_entity_poly.type
_entity_poly.pdbx_seq_one_letter_code
_entity_poly.pdbx_strand_id
1 'polypeptide(L)'
;MFQVSLDQWQQCFSEPVNPLTPEDRKSWLAQQTGVVMSSDAFLPFRDNIDCAKQFGVMFVAHPGGSVRDDEIIEACDEYGITLIHTGLRLFHH
;
A
#
# COMPACT_ATOMS: atom_id res chain seq x y z
N MET A 1 28.90 -0.35 1.08
CA MET A 1 27.73 0.32 1.68
C MET A 1 28.16 0.77 3.07
N PHE A 2 28.28 2.07 3.33
CA PHE A 2 28.71 2.56 4.65
C PHE A 2 27.56 2.37 5.64
N GLN A 3 27.76 1.52 6.63
CA GLN A 3 26.79 1.28 7.69
C GLN A 3 27.10 2.27 8.82
N VAL A 4 26.23 3.26 9.03
CA VAL A 4 26.35 4.21 10.15
C VAL A 4 26.08 3.43 11.44
N SER A 5 26.95 3.56 12.45
CA SER A 5 26.71 2.93 13.76
C SER A 5 25.61 3.66 14.52
N LEU A 6 24.95 2.96 15.46
CA LEU A 6 23.91 3.57 16.29
C LEU A 6 24.45 4.80 17.03
N ASP A 7 25.67 4.71 17.56
CA ASP A 7 26.32 5.81 18.30
C ASP A 7 26.58 7.03 17.40
N GLN A 8 27.02 6.81 16.16
CA GLN A 8 27.23 7.89 15.20
C GLN A 8 25.92 8.55 14.80
N TRP A 9 24.84 7.78 14.66
CA TRP A 9 23.51 8.30 14.35
C TRP A 9 22.92 9.11 15.51
N GLN A 10 23.12 8.67 16.77
CA GLN A 10 22.64 9.38 17.97
C GLN A 10 23.27 10.77 18.13
N GLN A 11 24.48 11.00 17.64
CA GLN A 11 25.14 12.32 17.69
C GLN A 11 24.38 13.39 16.89
N CYS A 12 23.45 13.01 16.00
CA CYS A 12 22.62 13.94 15.24
C CYS A 12 21.42 14.50 16.04
N PHE A 13 21.17 14.03 17.27
CA PHE A 13 19.99 14.40 18.05
C PHE A 13 20.36 15.10 19.37
N SER A 14 19.51 16.02 19.81
CA SER A 14 19.66 16.70 21.11
C SER A 14 19.18 15.85 22.29
N GLU A 15 18.35 14.84 22.02
CA GLU A 15 17.79 13.90 22.99
C GLU A 15 17.90 12.47 22.45
N PRO A 16 18.03 11.44 23.31
CA PRO A 16 18.15 10.06 22.85
C PRO A 16 16.88 9.60 22.11
N VAL A 17 17.05 9.16 20.85
CA VAL A 17 15.94 8.63 20.03
C VAL A 17 16.08 7.13 19.89
N ASN A 18 15.09 6.36 20.34
CA ASN A 18 15.10 4.91 20.13
C ASN A 18 14.61 4.54 18.72
N PRO A 19 15.30 3.64 17.99
CA PRO A 19 14.79 3.15 16.72
C PRO A 19 13.44 2.45 16.89
N LEU A 20 12.53 2.67 15.95
CA LEU A 20 11.24 1.98 15.92
C LEU A 20 11.42 0.47 15.82
N THR A 21 10.85 -0.25 16.78
CA THR A 21 10.77 -1.70 16.75
C THR A 21 9.85 -2.18 15.62
N PRO A 22 9.92 -3.46 15.21
CA PRO A 22 8.96 -4.01 14.26
C PRO A 22 7.50 -3.87 14.73
N GLU A 23 7.25 -3.95 16.03
CA GLU A 23 5.90 -3.79 16.60
C GLU A 23 5.43 -2.33 16.57
N ASP A 24 6.32 -1.36 16.82
CA ASP A 24 5.99 0.06 16.66
C ASP A 24 5.60 0.38 15.22
N ARG A 25 6.35 -0.17 14.25
CA ARG A 25 6.06 0.01 12.81
C ARG A 25 4.72 -0.60 12.44
N LYS A 26 4.44 -1.81 12.92
CA LYS A 26 3.19 -2.52 12.63
C LYS A 26 1.98 -1.81 13.24
N SER A 27 2.06 -1.44 14.52
CA SER A 27 0.99 -0.74 15.23
C SER A 27 0.73 0.65 14.67
N TRP A 28 1.76 1.34 14.20
CA TRP A 28 1.62 2.62 13.50
C TRP A 28 0.94 2.44 12.14
N LEU A 29 1.41 1.49 11.31
CA LEU A 29 0.82 1.22 10.00
C LEU A 29 -0.65 0.80 10.09
N ALA A 30 -1.02 0.02 11.12
CA ALA A 30 -2.39 -0.44 11.34
C ALA A 30 -3.41 0.71 11.58
N GLN A 31 -2.95 1.92 11.91
CA GLN A 31 -3.81 3.10 12.11
C GLN A 31 -4.14 3.82 10.79
N GLN A 32 -3.46 3.50 9.69
CA GLN A 32 -3.64 4.17 8.41
C GLN A 32 -5.00 3.81 7.79
N THR A 33 -5.76 4.81 7.34
CA THR A 33 -7.08 4.62 6.70
C THR A 33 -7.32 5.68 5.61
N GLY A 34 -8.32 5.47 4.76
CA GLY A 34 -8.75 6.43 3.75
C GLY A 34 -7.77 6.60 2.57
N VAL A 35 -6.88 5.62 2.35
CA VAL A 35 -5.91 5.68 1.26
C VAL A 35 -6.59 5.35 -0.07
N VAL A 36 -6.13 6.01 -1.13
CA VAL A 36 -6.58 5.80 -2.51
C VAL A 36 -5.43 5.20 -3.30
N MET A 37 -5.71 4.13 -4.06
CA MET A 37 -4.77 3.50 -4.98
C MET A 37 -5.24 3.68 -6.42
N SER A 38 -4.32 3.99 -7.33
CA SER A 38 -4.57 3.98 -8.77
C SER A 38 -3.52 3.08 -9.45
N SER A 39 -3.97 2.21 -10.34
CA SER A 39 -3.08 1.43 -11.22
C SER A 39 -3.19 1.95 -12.66
N ASP A 40 -2.06 2.06 -13.35
CA ASP A 40 -1.99 2.49 -14.74
C ASP A 40 -2.42 1.39 -15.73
N ALA A 41 -2.42 0.14 -15.29
CA ALA A 41 -2.80 -1.07 -16.02
C ALA A 41 -3.81 -1.91 -15.22
N PHE A 42 -4.35 -2.96 -15.83
CA PHE A 42 -5.26 -3.86 -15.13
C PHE A 42 -4.54 -4.62 -14.01
N LEU A 43 -5.27 -5.02 -12.97
CA LEU A 43 -4.75 -5.86 -11.90
C LEU A 43 -4.87 -7.33 -12.30
N PRO A 44 -3.78 -8.11 -12.31
CA PRO A 44 -3.82 -9.49 -12.78
C PRO A 44 -4.46 -10.45 -11.78
N PHE A 45 -4.33 -10.20 -10.47
CA PHE A 45 -4.79 -11.09 -9.40
C PHE A 45 -5.23 -10.29 -8.15
N ARG A 46 -6.05 -10.93 -7.29
CA ARG A 46 -6.59 -10.34 -6.05
C ARG A 46 -5.54 -9.97 -5.00
N ASP A 47 -4.34 -10.53 -5.09
CA ASP A 47 -3.22 -10.25 -4.19
C ASP A 47 -2.86 -8.75 -4.12
N ASN A 48 -3.10 -8.02 -5.20
CA ASN A 48 -2.96 -6.56 -5.26
C ASN A 48 -3.91 -5.87 -4.27
N ILE A 49 -5.16 -6.35 -4.17
CA ILE A 49 -6.17 -5.82 -3.23
C ILE A 49 -5.86 -6.27 -1.80
N ASP A 50 -5.47 -7.54 -1.60
CA ASP A 50 -5.09 -8.08 -0.30
C ASP A 50 -3.88 -7.32 0.30
N CYS A 51 -2.93 -6.93 -0.55
CA CYS A 51 -1.81 -6.09 -0.18
C CYS A 51 -2.26 -4.66 0.12
N ALA A 52 -3.02 -4.03 -0.78
CA ALA A 52 -3.52 -2.67 -0.63
C ALA A 52 -4.29 -2.47 0.69
N LYS A 53 -5.10 -3.45 1.10
CA LYS A 53 -5.86 -3.42 2.35
C LYS A 53 -4.96 -3.25 3.58
N GLN A 54 -3.76 -3.84 3.58
CA GLN A 54 -2.82 -3.73 4.70
C GLN A 54 -2.27 -2.31 4.91
N PHE A 55 -2.43 -1.44 3.90
CA PHE A 55 -1.99 -0.04 3.93
C PHE A 55 -3.16 0.95 4.07
N GLY A 56 -4.35 0.49 4.45
CA GLY A 56 -5.49 1.37 4.71
C GLY A 56 -6.22 1.85 3.46
N VAL A 57 -6.04 1.17 2.33
CA VAL A 57 -6.73 1.49 1.08
C VAL A 57 -8.23 1.26 1.21
N MET A 58 -9.00 2.25 0.77
CA MET A 58 -10.47 2.23 0.73
C MET A 58 -11.04 2.49 -0.68
N PHE A 59 -10.21 2.99 -1.60
CA PHE A 59 -10.62 3.30 -2.96
C PHE A 59 -9.55 2.83 -3.94
N VAL A 60 -9.96 2.13 -4.99
CA VAL A 60 -9.07 1.60 -6.04
C VAL A 60 -9.60 2.01 -7.40
N ALA A 61 -8.74 2.59 -8.24
CA ALA A 61 -9.03 2.86 -9.64
C ALA A 61 -8.04 2.13 -10.55
N HIS A 62 -8.54 1.38 -11.53
CA HIS A 62 -7.70 0.77 -12.56
C HIS A 62 -8.50 0.62 -13.88
N PRO A 63 -7.86 0.34 -15.02
CA PRO A 63 -8.54 0.28 -16.31
C PRO A 63 -9.61 -0.82 -16.43
N GLY A 64 -9.54 -1.87 -15.63
CA GLY A 64 -10.25 -3.13 -15.89
C GLY A 64 -9.68 -3.89 -17.10
N GLY A 65 -10.30 -5.01 -17.43
CA GLY A 65 -9.93 -5.85 -18.58
C GLY A 65 -9.07 -7.07 -18.24
N SER A 66 -8.95 -7.43 -16.96
CA SER A 66 -8.35 -8.71 -16.57
C SER A 66 -9.34 -9.84 -16.84
N VAL A 67 -8.82 -11.03 -17.21
CA VAL A 67 -9.64 -12.26 -17.24
C VAL A 67 -10.18 -12.61 -15.84
N ARG A 68 -9.56 -12.06 -14.79
CA ARG A 68 -9.88 -12.31 -13.38
C ARG A 68 -10.45 -11.09 -12.67
N ASP A 69 -11.04 -10.14 -13.39
CA ASP A 69 -11.65 -8.96 -12.76
C ASP A 69 -12.70 -9.37 -11.70
N ASP A 70 -13.40 -10.50 -11.87
CA ASP A 70 -14.34 -11.03 -10.88
C ASP A 70 -13.66 -11.30 -9.51
N GLU A 71 -12.44 -11.83 -9.50
CA GLU A 71 -11.66 -12.06 -8.26
C GLU A 71 -11.25 -10.73 -7.60
N ILE A 72 -11.04 -9.68 -8.39
CA ILE A 72 -10.70 -8.33 -7.90
C ILE A 72 -11.93 -7.67 -7.28
N ILE A 73 -13.08 -7.77 -7.95
CA ILE A 73 -14.36 -7.24 -7.47
C ILE A 73 -14.74 -7.92 -6.15
N GLU A 74 -14.69 -9.26 -6.11
CA GLU A 74 -14.99 -10.02 -4.90
C GLU A 74 -14.08 -9.60 -3.73
N ALA A 75 -12.77 -9.48 -3.95
CA ALA A 75 -11.85 -9.02 -2.91
C ALA A 75 -12.14 -7.59 -2.46
N CYS A 76 -12.52 -6.69 -3.37
CA CYS A 76 -12.90 -5.32 -3.01
C CYS A 76 -14.17 -5.30 -2.15
N ASP A 77 -15.19 -6.08 -2.53
CA ASP A 77 -16.44 -6.23 -1.79
C ASP A 77 -16.21 -6.83 -0.40
N GLU A 78 -15.38 -7.87 -0.28
CA GLU A 78 -14.98 -8.50 1.00
C GLU A 78 -14.37 -7.47 1.98
N TYR A 79 -13.56 -6.54 1.47
CA TYR A 79 -12.87 -5.55 2.30
C TYR A 79 -13.58 -4.21 2.43
N GLY A 80 -14.72 -4.03 1.76
CA GLY A 80 -15.44 -2.75 1.68
C GLY A 80 -14.65 -1.66 0.95
N ILE A 81 -13.84 -2.05 -0.03
CA ILE A 81 -13.07 -1.14 -0.88
C ILE A 81 -13.92 -0.74 -2.08
N THR A 82 -14.02 0.56 -2.36
CA THR A 82 -14.69 1.05 -3.57
C THR A 82 -13.79 0.84 -4.79
N LEU A 83 -14.24 0.03 -5.74
CA LEU A 83 -13.53 -0.24 -6.99
C LEU A 83 -14.09 0.61 -8.15
N ILE A 84 -13.19 1.17 -8.96
CA ILE A 84 -13.52 1.98 -10.13
C ILE A 84 -12.79 1.42 -11.35
N HIS A 85 -13.56 0.93 -12.33
CA HIS A 85 -13.06 0.62 -13.66
C HIS A 85 -13.03 1.88 -14.53
N THR A 86 -11.85 2.33 -14.90
CA THR A 86 -11.67 3.60 -15.65
C THR A 86 -11.78 3.42 -17.16
N GLY A 87 -11.53 2.21 -17.69
CA GLY A 87 -11.44 1.95 -19.13
C GLY A 87 -10.26 2.64 -19.82
N LEU A 88 -9.33 3.25 -19.07
CA LEU A 88 -8.21 4.03 -19.60
C LEU A 88 -6.88 3.53 -19.03
N ARG A 89 -6.04 2.95 -19.89
CA ARG A 89 -4.66 2.56 -19.55
C ARG A 89 -3.72 3.76 -19.66
N LEU A 90 -2.90 3.99 -18.62
CA LEU A 90 -2.01 5.16 -18.47
C LEU A 90 -0.53 4.80 -18.63
N PHE A 91 -0.21 3.95 -19.60
CA PHE A 91 1.17 3.51 -19.82
C PHE A 91 2.06 4.65 -20.34
N HIS A 92 3.21 4.85 -19.72
CA HIS A 92 4.24 5.80 -20.12
C HIS A 92 5.61 5.10 -20.12
N HIS A 93 6.41 5.33 -21.16
CA HIS A 93 7.73 4.69 -21.35
C HIS A 93 8.87 5.52 -20.77
#